data_AF-A0A4V2HSL4-F1
#
_entry.id   AF-A0A4V2HSL4-F1
#
_cell.length_a   1.000
_cell.length_b   1.000
_cell.length_c   1.000
_cell.angle_alpha   90.00
_cell.angle_beta   90.00
_cell.angle_gamma   90.00
#
_symmetry.space_group_name_H-M   'P 1'
#
loop_
_entity.id
_entity.type
_entity.pdbx_description
1 polymer ?
#
loop_
_entity_poly.entity_id
_entity_poly.type
_entity_poly.pdbx_seq_one_letter_code
_entity_poly.pdbx_strand_id
1 'polypeptide(L)'
;MEQYLTEEESSQPRKGFVKDSLQILMVKLIGVKQLDQKNLLEKDIGEHPQFYLNLLTELEKSDLDPGEYAFLDRKLAYLTKLKTEERLKWSLGLNAGLLFVLIGVVALAFRFGLKKRVVAPVALSRQEATIKNLILEGKTNKQIANELFISISTVKTHITNLYAKLNVSSRGELLQKSTGTST
;
A
#
# COMPACT_ATOMS: atom_id res chain seq x y z
N MET A 1 -21.88 -58.61 45.24
CA MET A 1 -21.36 -57.92 46.44
C MET A 1 -19.86 -58.03 46.34
N GLU A 2 -19.24 -57.01 45.75
CA GLU A 2 -18.33 -56.09 46.44
C GLU A 2 -17.00 -56.78 46.75
N GLN A 3 -15.89 -56.41 46.13
CA GLN A 3 -15.28 -55.10 46.28
C GLN A 3 -14.68 -54.54 44.99
N TYR A 4 -15.05 -53.28 44.72
CA TYR A 4 -14.24 -52.29 44.01
C TYR A 4 -13.19 -51.70 44.98
N LEU A 5 -12.18 -51.01 44.41
CA LEU A 5 -11.01 -50.35 45.02
C LEU A 5 -9.86 -51.34 45.33
N THR A 6 -8.60 -51.09 44.97
CA THR A 6 -7.89 -49.86 44.63
C THR A 6 -6.55 -50.30 44.07
N GLU A 7 -6.07 -49.68 42.99
CA GLU A 7 -4.66 -49.32 42.83
C GLU A 7 -4.58 -48.44 41.59
N GLU A 8 -4.78 -47.13 41.82
CA GLU A 8 -4.16 -46.12 40.97
C GLU A 8 -2.65 -46.37 41.04
N GLU A 9 -2.15 -47.12 40.07
CA GLU A 9 -0.73 -47.37 39.89
C GLU A 9 -0.05 -46.02 39.63
N SER A 10 0.64 -45.56 40.67
CA SER A 10 1.35 -44.30 40.75
C SER A 10 2.19 -44.03 39.50
N SER A 11 1.76 -43.07 38.68
CA SER A 11 2.56 -42.50 37.58
C SER A 11 3.64 -41.56 38.13
N GLN A 12 4.47 -42.04 39.06
CA GLN A 12 5.68 -41.35 39.50
C GLN A 12 6.81 -41.77 38.54
N PRO A 13 7.41 -40.85 37.78
CA PRO A 13 8.51 -41.19 36.90
C PRO A 13 9.65 -41.80 37.73
N ARG A 14 10.19 -42.95 37.29
CA ARG A 14 11.30 -43.62 37.97
C ARG A 14 12.45 -42.62 38.09
N LYS A 15 12.93 -42.33 39.31
CA LYS A 15 14.00 -41.36 39.62
C LYS A 15 15.24 -41.42 38.71
N GLY A 16 15.54 -42.58 38.11
CA GLY A 16 16.62 -42.72 37.12
C GLY A 16 16.36 -41.93 35.83
N PHE A 17 15.14 -41.91 35.32
CA PHE A 17 14.78 -41.27 34.05
C PHE A 17 14.92 -39.73 34.08
N VAL A 18 14.59 -39.12 35.22
CA VAL A 18 14.73 -37.66 35.43
C VAL A 18 16.20 -37.24 35.46
N LYS A 19 17.05 -38.05 36.10
CA LYS A 19 18.50 -37.80 36.20
C LYS A 19 19.18 -37.90 34.83
N ASP A 20 18.78 -38.86 34.01
CA ASP A 20 19.32 -39.04 32.66
C ASP A 20 18.94 -37.88 31.73
N SER A 21 17.71 -37.36 31.85
CA SER A 21 17.25 -36.18 31.11
C SER A 21 18.04 -34.91 31.47
N LEU A 22 18.30 -34.70 32.76
CA LEU A 22 19.07 -33.56 33.25
C LEU A 22 20.55 -33.64 32.81
N GLN A 23 21.12 -34.85 32.79
CA GLN A 23 22.46 -35.08 32.26
C GLN A 23 22.57 -34.74 30.76
N ILE A 24 21.55 -35.09 29.96
CA ILE A 24 21.49 -34.72 28.54
C ILE A 24 21.44 -33.20 28.38
N LEU A 25 20.62 -32.50 29.16
CA LEU A 25 20.53 -31.04 29.12
C LEU A 25 21.84 -30.36 29.51
N MET A 26 22.52 -30.87 30.54
CA MET A 26 23.85 -30.38 30.93
C MET A 26 24.88 -30.55 29.81
N VAL A 27 24.89 -31.70 29.13
CA VAL A 27 25.80 -31.93 27.98
C VAL A 27 25.51 -30.94 26.85
N LYS A 28 24.22 -30.71 26.51
CA LYS A 28 23.83 -29.69 25.54
C LYS A 28 24.32 -28.30 25.98
N LEU A 29 24.12 -27.92 27.23
CA LEU A 29 24.52 -26.62 27.79
C LEU A 29 26.03 -26.41 27.78
N ILE A 30 26.82 -27.45 28.07
CA ILE A 30 28.28 -27.42 27.96
C ILE A 30 28.69 -27.16 26.50
N GLY A 31 28.05 -27.82 25.53
CA GLY A 31 28.27 -27.57 24.10
C GLY A 31 27.99 -26.10 23.74
N VAL A 32 26.89 -25.54 24.25
CA VAL A 32 26.54 -24.13 24.05
C VAL A 32 27.59 -23.19 24.68
N LYS A 33 28.06 -23.47 25.91
CA LYS A 33 29.14 -22.69 26.56
C LYS A 33 30.43 -22.74 25.75
N GLN A 34 30.76 -23.88 25.14
CA GLN A 34 31.94 -24.00 24.27
C GLN A 34 31.80 -23.18 22.98
N LEU A 35 30.62 -23.20 22.35
CA LEU A 35 30.34 -22.34 21.19
C LEU A 35 30.48 -20.86 21.57
N ASP A 36 30.06 -20.50 22.77
CA ASP A 36 30.17 -19.13 23.28
C ASP A 36 31.63 -18.70 23.46
N GLN A 37 32.43 -19.56 24.11
CA GLN A 37 33.87 -19.34 24.30
C GLN A 37 34.62 -19.19 22.97
N LYS A 38 34.14 -19.86 21.91
CA LYS A 38 34.70 -19.75 20.56
C LYS A 38 34.16 -18.57 19.76
N ASN A 39 33.28 -17.74 20.33
CA ASN A 39 32.57 -16.65 19.65
C ASN A 39 31.74 -17.12 18.43
N LEU A 40 31.33 -18.39 18.42
CA LEU A 40 30.52 -18.98 17.34
C LEU A 40 29.02 -19.01 17.68
N LEU A 41 28.68 -18.87 18.97
CA LEU A 41 27.31 -19.01 19.44
C LEU A 41 26.35 -18.02 18.80
N GLU A 42 26.74 -16.75 18.62
CA GLU A 42 25.85 -15.74 18.04
C GLU A 42 25.49 -16.05 16.58
N LYS A 43 26.47 -16.54 15.82
CA LYS A 43 26.27 -16.95 14.43
C LYS A 43 25.32 -18.16 14.36
N ASP A 44 25.57 -19.18 15.20
CA ASP A 44 24.75 -20.39 15.22
C ASP A 44 23.32 -20.11 15.68
N ILE A 45 23.12 -19.24 16.69
CA ILE A 45 21.79 -18.74 17.08
C ILE A 45 21.09 -18.05 15.91
N GLY A 46 21.83 -17.32 15.09
CA GLY A 46 21.30 -16.67 13.88
C GLY A 46 20.77 -17.67 12.85
N GLU A 47 21.47 -18.79 12.67
CA GLU A 47 21.14 -19.87 11.71
C GLU A 47 20.08 -20.83 12.25
N HIS A 48 20.10 -21.14 13.54
CA HIS A 48 19.26 -22.15 14.20
C HIS A 48 18.57 -21.64 15.48
N PRO A 49 17.80 -20.53 15.43
CA PRO A 49 17.26 -19.88 16.63
C PRO A 49 16.31 -20.76 17.44
N GLN A 50 15.53 -21.61 16.76
CA GLN A 50 14.53 -22.47 17.41
C GLN A 50 15.16 -23.52 18.33
N PHE A 51 16.34 -24.04 17.98
CA PHE A 51 17.06 -24.97 18.84
C PHE A 51 17.35 -24.35 20.20
N TYR A 52 17.84 -23.11 20.22
CA TYR A 52 18.22 -22.42 21.45
C TYR A 52 17.02 -21.95 22.27
N LEU A 53 15.93 -21.52 21.62
CA LEU A 53 14.68 -21.17 22.30
C LEU A 53 14.05 -22.40 22.97
N ASN A 54 14.02 -23.53 22.25
CA ASN A 54 13.53 -24.78 22.80
C ASN A 54 14.44 -25.30 23.92
N LEU A 55 15.76 -25.21 23.74
CA LEU A 55 16.73 -25.58 24.76
C LEU A 55 16.56 -24.71 26.02
N LEU A 56 16.41 -23.40 25.89
CA LEU A 56 16.14 -22.52 27.03
C LEU A 56 14.84 -22.92 27.73
N THR A 57 13.79 -23.22 26.97
CA THR A 57 12.51 -23.70 27.51
C THR A 57 12.64 -25.04 28.24
N GLU A 58 13.44 -25.98 27.70
CA GLU A 58 13.74 -27.26 28.36
C GLU A 58 14.54 -27.05 29.66
N LEU A 59 15.48 -26.11 29.67
CA LEU A 59 16.29 -25.76 30.84
C LEU A 59 15.45 -25.10 31.94
N GLU A 60 14.59 -24.14 31.59
CA GLU A 60 13.69 -23.46 32.54
C GLU A 60 12.69 -24.40 33.22
N LYS A 61 12.28 -25.46 32.52
CA LYS A 61 11.36 -26.48 33.06
C LYS A 61 12.07 -27.57 33.85
N SER A 62 13.40 -27.60 33.82
CA SER A 62 14.20 -28.60 34.52
C SER A 62 14.55 -28.14 35.94
N ASP A 63 14.96 -29.07 36.79
CA ASP A 63 15.42 -28.79 38.17
C ASP A 63 16.84 -28.17 38.22
N LEU A 64 17.33 -27.59 37.11
CA LEU A 64 18.64 -26.93 37.02
C LEU A 64 18.59 -25.53 37.67
N ASP A 65 19.69 -25.14 38.32
CA ASP A 65 19.82 -23.79 38.85
C ASP A 65 19.79 -22.75 37.71
N PRO A 66 18.95 -21.70 37.77
CA PRO A 66 18.89 -20.66 36.75
C PRO A 66 20.23 -19.97 36.46
N GLY A 67 21.14 -19.94 37.44
CA GLY A 67 22.49 -19.41 37.25
C GLY A 67 23.30 -20.14 36.18
N GLU A 68 23.04 -21.43 35.96
CA GLU A 68 23.79 -22.26 35.00
C GLU A 68 23.55 -21.86 33.55
N TYR A 69 22.34 -21.41 33.23
CA TYR A 69 21.91 -21.06 31.87
C TYR A 69 21.57 -19.57 31.67
N ALA A 70 21.69 -18.73 32.71
CA ALA A 70 21.45 -17.28 32.62
C ALA A 70 22.28 -16.54 31.55
N PHE A 71 23.44 -17.08 31.16
CA PHE A 71 24.23 -16.51 30.05
C PHE A 71 23.51 -16.67 28.70
N LEU A 72 22.84 -17.81 28.48
CA LEU A 72 22.13 -18.11 27.24
C LEU A 72 20.88 -17.25 27.13
N ASP A 73 20.11 -17.12 28.20
CA ASP A 73 18.93 -16.24 28.27
C ASP A 73 19.30 -14.79 27.90
N ARG A 74 20.31 -14.22 28.57
CA ARG A 74 20.78 -12.86 28.28
C ARG A 74 21.23 -12.68 26.82
N LYS A 75 21.91 -13.68 26.25
CA LYS A 75 22.33 -13.64 24.83
C LYS A 75 21.14 -13.68 23.88
N LEU A 76 20.17 -14.57 24.11
CA LEU A 76 18.97 -14.66 23.29
C LEU A 76 18.14 -13.38 23.37
N ALA A 77 18.00 -12.78 24.56
CA ALA A 77 17.33 -11.51 24.74
C ALA A 77 18.05 -10.37 23.98
N TYR A 78 19.38 -10.29 24.08
CA TYR A 78 20.19 -9.29 23.38
C TYR A 78 20.06 -9.40 21.85
N LEU A 79 20.23 -10.60 21.30
CA LEU A 79 20.17 -10.84 19.86
C LEU A 79 18.76 -10.59 19.30
N THR A 80 17.73 -10.97 20.05
CA THR A 80 16.33 -10.71 19.68
C THR A 80 16.04 -9.22 19.63
N LYS A 81 16.54 -8.46 20.62
CA LYS A 81 16.42 -7.00 20.65
C LYS A 81 17.11 -6.35 19.45
N LEU A 82 18.36 -6.73 19.16
CA LEU A 82 19.10 -6.21 18.01
C LEU A 82 18.38 -6.45 16.68
N LYS A 83 17.92 -7.69 16.46
CA LYS A 83 17.25 -8.07 15.21
C LYS A 83 15.91 -7.35 15.02
N THR A 84 15.20 -7.08 16.13
CA THR A 84 13.93 -6.36 16.10
C THR A 84 14.14 -4.88 15.78
N GLU A 85 15.10 -4.23 16.43
CA GLU A 85 15.45 -2.81 16.20
C GLU A 85 15.90 -2.56 14.76
N GLU A 86 16.74 -3.42 14.19
CA GLU A 86 17.15 -3.28 12.80
C GLU A 86 15.97 -3.39 11.84
N ARG A 87 15.12 -4.41 12.00
CA ARG A 87 13.94 -4.60 11.14
C ARG A 87 13.01 -3.39 11.18
N LEU A 88 12.80 -2.82 12.36
CA LEU A 88 11.98 -1.63 12.54
C LEU A 88 12.58 -0.43 11.79
N LYS A 89 13.88 -0.13 11.94
CA LYS A 89 14.55 0.97 11.23
C LYS A 89 14.48 0.81 9.71
N TRP A 90 14.72 -0.39 9.19
CA TRP A 90 14.62 -0.66 7.76
C TRP A 90 13.19 -0.44 7.22
N SER A 91 12.17 -0.92 7.93
CA SER A 91 10.78 -0.73 7.52
C SER A 91 10.34 0.73 7.55
N LEU A 92 10.81 1.50 8.54
CA LEU A 92 10.53 2.93 8.64
C LEU A 92 11.20 3.71 7.50
N GLY A 93 12.45 3.40 7.17
CA GLY A 93 13.16 3.99 6.03
C GLY A 93 12.49 3.69 4.70
N LEU A 94 12.01 2.45 4.50
CA LEU A 94 11.29 2.04 3.29
C LEU A 94 9.98 2.81 3.13
N ASN A 95 9.19 2.95 4.21
CA ASN A 95 7.95 3.73 4.20
C ASN A 95 8.19 5.22 3.93
N ALA A 96 9.24 5.80 4.53
CA ALA A 96 9.63 7.18 4.28
C ALA A 96 10.05 7.40 2.81
N GLY A 97 10.79 6.45 2.22
CA GLY A 97 11.14 6.47 0.80
C GLY A 97 9.90 6.40 -0.11
N LEU A 98 8.97 5.51 0.20
CA LEU A 98 7.69 5.38 -0.51
C LEU A 98 6.87 6.69 -0.46
N LEU A 99 6.80 7.34 0.71
CA LEU A 99 6.14 8.63 0.88
C LEU A 99 6.80 9.71 0.01
N PHE A 100 8.14 9.77 -0.01
CA PHE A 100 8.89 10.74 -0.82
C PHE A 100 8.62 10.56 -2.31
N VAL A 101 8.62 9.31 -2.81
CA VAL A 101 8.29 8.99 -4.20
C VAL A 101 6.84 9.40 -4.53
N LEU A 102 5.89 9.09 -3.66
CA LEU A 102 4.48 9.45 -3.85
C LEU A 102 4.29 10.98 -3.94
N ILE A 103 4.91 11.74 -3.02
CA ILE A 103 4.90 13.22 -3.06
C ILE A 103 5.53 13.73 -4.36
N GLY A 104 6.64 13.13 -4.79
CA GLY A 104 7.30 13.47 -6.06
C GLY A 104 6.39 13.25 -7.27
N VAL A 105 5.72 12.11 -7.35
CA VAL A 105 4.76 11.79 -8.43
C VAL A 105 3.56 12.73 -8.41
N VAL A 106 3.00 13.05 -7.23
CA VAL A 106 1.91 14.01 -7.10
C VAL A 106 2.36 15.42 -7.52
N ALA A 107 3.52 15.87 -7.08
CA ALA A 107 4.08 17.17 -7.47
C ALA A 107 4.36 17.24 -8.98
N LEU A 108 4.84 16.14 -9.57
CA LEU A 108 5.03 16.00 -11.01
C LEU A 108 3.68 16.08 -11.74
N ALA A 109 2.69 15.30 -11.31
CA ALA A 109 1.34 15.34 -11.85
C ALA A 109 0.71 16.73 -11.76
N PHE A 110 0.92 17.46 -10.66
CA PHE A 110 0.49 18.86 -10.52
C PHE A 110 1.20 19.80 -11.49
N ARG A 111 2.53 19.63 -11.69
CA ARG A 111 3.30 20.43 -12.66
C ARG A 111 2.84 20.21 -14.10
N PHE A 112 2.47 18.98 -14.45
CA PHE A 112 2.03 18.64 -15.82
C PHE A 112 0.51 18.76 -16.03
N GLY A 113 -0.30 18.70 -14.97
CA GLY A 113 -1.72 18.36 -15.06
C GLY A 113 -2.74 19.50 -14.96
N LEU A 114 -2.35 20.76 -14.77
CA LEU A 114 -3.33 21.86 -14.62
C LEU A 114 -3.31 22.92 -15.72
N LYS A 115 -2.68 22.66 -16.86
CA LYS A 115 -3.02 23.40 -18.08
C LYS A 115 -4.33 22.84 -18.65
N LYS A 116 -5.46 23.11 -17.97
CA LYS A 116 -6.72 23.27 -18.71
C LYS A 116 -6.39 24.28 -19.80
N ARG A 117 -6.37 23.84 -21.07
CA ARG A 117 -6.35 24.77 -22.19
C ARG A 117 -7.63 25.59 -22.03
N VAL A 118 -7.54 26.72 -21.35
CA VAL A 118 -8.52 27.79 -21.50
C VAL A 118 -8.31 28.19 -22.95
N VAL A 119 -9.08 27.56 -23.84
CA VAL A 119 -9.22 28.01 -25.21
C VAL A 119 -9.69 29.44 -25.06
N ALA A 120 -8.78 30.40 -25.30
CA ALA A 120 -9.15 31.81 -25.33
C ALA A 120 -10.39 31.92 -26.23
N PRO A 121 -11.42 32.69 -25.83
CA PRO A 121 -12.66 32.76 -26.59
C PRO A 121 -12.33 33.12 -28.03
N VAL A 122 -12.47 32.16 -28.95
CA VAL A 122 -12.21 32.39 -30.36
C VAL A 122 -13.28 33.36 -30.82
N ALA A 123 -12.87 34.57 -31.17
CA ALA A 123 -13.79 35.61 -31.62
C ALA A 123 -14.55 35.12 -32.85
N LEU A 124 -15.87 35.25 -32.81
CA LEU A 124 -16.71 34.98 -33.97
C LEU A 124 -16.45 36.04 -35.03
N SER A 125 -16.42 35.62 -36.29
CA SER A 125 -16.47 36.56 -37.40
C SER A 125 -17.82 37.27 -37.41
N ARG A 126 -17.90 38.43 -38.08
CA ARG A 126 -19.15 39.19 -38.21
C ARG A 126 -20.29 38.32 -38.77
N GLN A 127 -20.01 37.49 -39.78
CA GLN A 127 -21.02 36.61 -40.36
C GLN A 127 -21.42 35.46 -39.43
N GLU A 128 -20.48 34.86 -38.71
CA GLU A 128 -20.78 33.83 -37.71
C GLU A 128 -21.65 34.37 -36.57
N ALA A 129 -21.40 35.61 -36.13
CA ALA A 129 -22.22 36.28 -35.13
C ALA A 129 -23.64 36.56 -35.64
N THR A 130 -23.79 37.03 -36.89
CA THR A 130 -25.12 37.23 -37.51
C THR A 130 -25.87 35.91 -37.62
N ILE A 131 -25.23 34.85 -38.14
CA ILE A 131 -25.85 33.53 -38.28
C ILE A 131 -26.24 32.95 -36.92
N LYS A 132 -25.40 33.13 -35.88
CA LYS A 132 -25.73 32.74 -34.51
C LYS A 132 -27.05 33.40 -34.08
N ASN A 133 -27.21 34.71 -34.23
CA ASN A 133 -28.43 35.41 -33.81
C ASN A 133 -29.67 34.90 -34.56
N LEU A 134 -29.57 34.70 -35.88
CA LEU A 134 -30.68 34.15 -36.67
C LEU A 134 -31.05 32.71 -36.26
N ILE A 135 -30.07 31.92 -35.81
CA ILE A 135 -30.33 30.58 -35.26
C ILE A 135 -31.08 30.67 -33.93
N LEU A 136 -30.71 31.62 -33.06
CA LEU A 136 -31.38 31.88 -31.78
C LEU A 136 -32.81 32.40 -31.96
N GLU A 137 -33.07 33.13 -33.05
CA GLU A 137 -34.42 33.54 -33.47
C GLU A 137 -35.27 32.37 -34.03
N GLY A 138 -34.71 31.16 -34.14
CA GLY A 138 -35.43 29.98 -34.62
C GLY A 138 -35.46 29.82 -36.15
N LYS A 139 -34.69 30.62 -36.91
CA LYS A 139 -34.69 30.54 -38.38
C LYS A 139 -33.99 29.27 -38.89
N THR A 140 -34.58 28.65 -39.91
CA THR A 140 -34.00 27.51 -40.63
C THR A 140 -32.85 27.94 -41.54
N ASN A 141 -31.96 27.02 -41.91
CA ASN A 141 -30.82 27.35 -42.79
C ASN A 141 -31.26 27.94 -44.14
N LYS A 142 -32.45 27.58 -44.64
CA LYS A 142 -33.04 28.14 -45.87
C LYS A 142 -33.48 29.59 -45.68
N GLN A 143 -34.10 29.91 -44.54
CA GLN A 143 -34.49 31.28 -44.19
C GLN A 143 -33.25 32.17 -43.99
N ILE A 144 -32.23 31.66 -43.30
CA ILE A 144 -30.95 32.35 -43.10
C ILE A 144 -30.27 32.64 -44.45
N ALA A 145 -30.25 31.66 -45.36
CA ALA A 145 -29.69 31.83 -46.70
C ALA A 145 -30.40 32.96 -47.48
N ASN A 146 -31.74 32.99 -47.43
CA ASN A 146 -32.54 34.02 -48.08
C ASN A 146 -32.30 35.42 -47.48
N GLU A 147 -32.23 35.52 -46.15
CA GLU A 147 -32.07 36.80 -45.45
C GLU A 147 -30.67 37.40 -45.62
N LEU A 148 -29.64 36.55 -45.70
CA LEU A 148 -28.27 36.97 -45.94
C LEU A 148 -27.91 37.03 -47.44
N PHE A 149 -28.83 36.70 -48.34
CA PHE A 149 -28.63 36.63 -49.80
C PHE A 149 -27.41 35.77 -50.20
N ILE A 150 -27.26 34.60 -49.55
CA ILE A 150 -26.17 33.64 -49.82
C ILE A 150 -26.71 32.22 -50.04
N SER A 151 -25.88 31.34 -50.57
CA SER A 151 -26.29 29.95 -50.79
C SER A 151 -26.45 29.16 -49.47
N ILE A 152 -27.31 28.13 -49.48
CA ILE A 152 -27.50 27.23 -48.33
C ILE A 152 -26.19 26.50 -47.96
N SER A 153 -25.36 26.15 -48.94
CA SER A 153 -24.05 25.51 -48.68
C SER A 153 -23.10 26.47 -47.96
N THR A 154 -23.09 27.75 -48.33
CA THR A 154 -22.33 28.79 -47.62
C THR A 154 -22.78 28.92 -46.16
N VAL A 155 -24.09 28.95 -45.91
CA VAL A 155 -24.64 28.95 -44.54
C VAL A 155 -24.16 27.74 -43.74
N LYS A 156 -24.22 26.53 -44.33
CA LYS A 156 -23.72 25.32 -43.66
C LYS A 156 -22.25 25.43 -43.28
N THR A 157 -21.40 25.95 -44.17
CA THR A 157 -19.98 26.17 -43.88
C THR A 157 -19.78 27.14 -42.71
N HIS A 158 -20.50 28.26 -42.68
CA HIS A 158 -20.43 29.19 -41.56
C HIS A 158 -20.93 28.56 -40.25
N ILE A 159 -21.97 27.72 -40.29
CA ILE A 159 -22.47 27.00 -39.11
C ILE A 159 -21.43 26.00 -38.59
N THR A 160 -20.78 25.24 -39.47
CA THR A 160 -19.70 24.31 -39.09
C THR A 160 -18.55 25.06 -38.40
N ASN A 161 -18.12 26.19 -38.96
CA ASN A 161 -17.07 27.01 -38.37
C ASN A 161 -17.50 27.64 -37.04
N LEU A 162 -18.74 28.13 -36.95
CA LEU A 162 -19.35 28.64 -35.72
C LEU A 162 -19.37 27.56 -34.63
N TYR A 163 -19.79 26.34 -34.96
CA TYR A 163 -19.86 25.21 -34.03
C TYR A 163 -18.48 24.81 -33.52
N ALA A 164 -17.50 24.72 -34.42
CA ALA A 164 -16.11 24.46 -34.05
C ALA A 164 -15.56 25.54 -33.11
N LYS A 165 -15.81 26.82 -33.39
CA LYS A 165 -15.35 27.95 -32.54
C LYS A 165 -16.02 28.00 -31.18
N LEU A 166 -17.31 27.64 -31.12
CA LEU A 166 -18.07 27.61 -29.88
C LEU A 166 -17.95 26.28 -29.15
N ASN A 167 -17.24 25.30 -29.70
CA ASN A 167 -17.14 23.94 -29.16
C ASN A 167 -18.53 23.35 -28.83
N VAL A 168 -19.41 23.36 -29.83
CA VAL A 168 -20.76 22.76 -29.78
C VAL A 168 -20.94 21.85 -31.00
N SER A 169 -21.78 20.83 -30.85
CA SER A 169 -21.95 19.74 -31.82
C SER A 169 -23.29 19.81 -32.56
N SER A 170 -24.25 20.55 -32.01
CA SER A 170 -25.61 20.58 -32.52
C SER A 170 -26.30 21.94 -32.34
N ARG A 171 -27.37 22.16 -33.10
CA ARG A 171 -28.24 23.33 -32.96
C ARG A 171 -28.85 23.41 -31.56
N GLY A 172 -29.23 22.27 -30.97
CA GLY A 172 -29.77 22.22 -29.61
C GLY A 172 -28.74 22.62 -28.56
N GLU A 173 -27.52 22.12 -28.69
CA GLU A 173 -26.40 22.48 -27.79
C GLU A 173 -26.05 23.97 -27.89
N LEU A 174 -26.09 24.56 -29.10
CA LEU A 174 -25.92 26.00 -29.28
C LEU A 174 -27.00 26.81 -28.53
N LEU A 175 -28.26 26.38 -28.62
CA LEU A 175 -29.37 27.03 -27.92
C LEU A 175 -29.16 26.95 -26.40
N GLN A 176 -28.91 25.75 -25.86
CA GLN A 176 -28.66 25.53 -24.44
C GLN A 176 -27.50 26.38 -23.91
N LYS A 177 -26.39 26.43 -24.65
CA LYS A 177 -25.21 27.22 -24.28
C LYS A 177 -25.47 28.73 -24.28
N SER A 178 -26.39 29.19 -25.14
CA SER A 178 -26.77 30.60 -25.22
C SER A 178 -27.78 31.05 -24.17
N THR A 179 -28.61 30.13 -23.66
CA THR A 179 -29.64 30.42 -22.64
C THR A 179 -29.13 30.32 -21.20
N GLY A 180 -27.84 30.06 -20.99
CA GLY A 180 -27.21 30.14 -19.66
C GLY A 180 -27.67 29.08 -18.66
N THR A 181 -28.21 27.96 -19.11
CA THR A 181 -28.58 26.85 -18.21
C THR A 181 -27.36 25.96 -17.96
N SER A 182 -26.48 26.43 -17.09
CA SER A 182 -25.48 25.57 -16.42
C SER A 182 -26.24 24.58 -15.53
N THR A 183 -26.18 23.30 -15.84
CA THR A 183 -26.36 22.21 -14.87
C THR A 183 -25.01 21.53 -14.71
#